data_AF-A0A7K2FMK7-F1
#
_entry.id   AF-A0A7K2FMK7-F1
#
_cell.length_a   1.000
_cell.length_b   1.000
_cell.length_c   1.000
_cell.angle_alpha   90.00
_cell.angle_beta   90.00
_cell.angle_gamma   90.00
#
_symmetry.space_group_name_H-M   'P 1'
#
loop_
_entity.id
_entity.type
_entity.pdbx_description
1 polymer ?
#
loop_
_entity_poly.entity_id
_entity_poly.type
_entity_poly.pdbx_seq_one_letter_code
_entity_poly.pdbx_strand_id
1 'polypeptide(L)'
;IGRAKALQIWYKALTTYMTSSTNYAAARTASLNAATALYGANSAEYAAVGNAFAGINVGGHINPPADGVTVTNPGSQSATVGTAVSLQIQASSTNSGALSYSASGLPAGLSISSSTGLISGTPTAAGTSSTTVTVTDSAGKTGTAAFSWTVSPTGGGCSATQLLANPGFESGNTGWTASSGVITTDSGQASHGGSYKAWLDGYGSSHTDTLSQSVTIPAGCKATLTFWLHIDSAETTTSTQYDKLTLTAGSTTLATYSNLNKASGYTQKTFDLSSLAGQTVALKFNGVEDSSLQTSFVVDDTALTTS
;
A
#
# COMPACT_ATOMS: atom_id res chain seq x y z
N ILE A 1 -26.32 30.31 -30.89
CA ILE A 1 -27.36 30.31 -29.83
C ILE A 1 -28.69 29.68 -30.24
N GLY A 2 -28.95 29.41 -31.52
CA GLY A 2 -30.21 28.79 -31.96
C GLY A 2 -31.41 29.74 -31.99
N ARG A 3 -32.46 29.40 -32.75
CA ARG A 3 -33.61 30.29 -32.99
C ARG A 3 -34.47 30.51 -31.74
N ALA A 4 -34.69 29.46 -30.94
CA ALA A 4 -35.52 29.54 -29.74
C ALA A 4 -34.96 30.52 -28.70
N LYS A 5 -33.67 30.41 -28.38
CA LYS A 5 -33.00 31.31 -27.43
C LYS A 5 -32.94 32.74 -27.97
N ALA A 6 -32.64 32.92 -29.26
CA ALA A 6 -32.64 34.24 -29.90
C ALA A 6 -34.01 34.93 -29.81
N LEU A 7 -35.10 34.18 -30.04
CA LEU A 7 -36.47 34.69 -29.90
C LEU A 7 -36.77 35.14 -28.47
N GLN A 8 -36.39 34.34 -27.46
CA GLN A 8 -36.60 34.70 -26.05
C GLN A 8 -35.83 35.96 -25.65
N ILE A 9 -34.58 36.10 -26.09
CA ILE A 9 -33.76 37.28 -25.83
C ILE A 9 -34.40 38.52 -26.49
N TRP A 10 -34.77 38.42 -27.76
CA TRP A 10 -35.34 39.53 -28.50
C TRP A 10 -36.69 39.97 -27.93
N TYR A 11 -37.56 39.01 -27.59
CA TYR A 11 -38.84 39.27 -26.95
C TYR A 11 -38.64 40.01 -25.62
N LYS A 12 -37.77 39.50 -24.73
CA LYS A 12 -37.49 40.16 -23.45
C LYS A 12 -36.85 41.55 -23.62
N ALA A 13 -35.95 41.71 -24.59
CA ALA A 13 -35.36 43.00 -24.90
C ALA A 13 -36.44 44.03 -25.27
N LEU A 14 -37.33 43.67 -26.21
CA LEU A 14 -38.44 44.52 -26.66
C LEU A 14 -39.41 44.87 -25.55
N THR A 15 -39.83 43.89 -24.74
CA THR A 15 -40.89 44.09 -23.76
C THR A 15 -40.42 44.74 -22.46
N THR A 16 -39.13 44.65 -22.14
CA THR A 16 -38.62 45.04 -20.81
C THR A 16 -37.62 46.18 -20.86
N TYR A 17 -36.79 46.26 -21.91
CA TYR A 17 -35.65 47.18 -21.93
C TYR A 17 -35.70 48.22 -23.06
N MET A 18 -36.51 48.01 -24.10
CA MET A 18 -36.68 48.97 -25.19
C MET A 18 -37.90 49.87 -24.99
N THR A 19 -37.78 51.12 -25.43
CA THR A 19 -38.85 52.12 -25.55
C THR A 19 -39.00 52.59 -27.00
N SER A 20 -39.99 53.44 -27.29
CA SER A 20 -40.18 54.04 -28.61
C SER A 20 -39.02 54.92 -29.09
N SER A 21 -38.11 55.34 -28.21
CA SER A 21 -36.93 56.13 -28.53
C SER A 21 -35.63 55.31 -28.60
N THR A 22 -35.71 53.98 -28.64
CA THR A 22 -34.52 53.11 -28.66
C THR A 22 -33.79 53.20 -30.00
N ASN A 23 -32.54 53.68 -29.98
CA ASN A 23 -31.63 53.66 -31.12
C ASN A 23 -30.78 52.37 -31.15
N TYR A 24 -29.94 52.18 -32.17
CA TYR A 24 -29.12 50.97 -32.31
C TYR A 24 -28.20 50.69 -31.11
N ALA A 25 -27.56 51.71 -30.54
CA ALA A 25 -26.70 51.55 -29.37
C ALA A 25 -27.51 51.12 -28.13
N ALA A 26 -28.66 51.75 -27.90
CA ALA A 26 -29.58 51.37 -26.82
C ALA A 26 -30.18 49.97 -27.04
N ALA A 27 -30.46 49.58 -28.28
CA ALA A 27 -30.96 48.25 -28.63
C ALA A 27 -29.93 47.15 -28.33
N ARG A 28 -28.63 47.41 -28.57
CA ARG A 28 -27.55 46.52 -28.14
C ARG A 28 -27.53 46.35 -26.63
N THR A 29 -27.58 47.45 -25.88
CA THR A 29 -27.60 47.43 -24.40
C THR A 29 -28.82 46.67 -23.87
N ALA A 30 -30.01 46.92 -24.41
CA ALA A 30 -31.24 46.23 -24.07
C ALA A 30 -31.15 44.71 -24.33
N SER A 31 -30.60 44.31 -25.47
CA SER A 31 -30.44 42.91 -25.85
C SER A 31 -29.40 42.18 -24.98
N LEU A 32 -28.30 42.87 -24.62
CA LEU A 32 -27.31 42.34 -23.68
C LEU A 32 -27.87 42.21 -22.26
N ASN A 33 -28.65 43.17 -21.77
CA ASN A 33 -29.35 43.08 -20.49
C ASN A 33 -30.35 41.91 -20.48
N ALA A 34 -31.09 41.71 -21.57
CA ALA A 34 -31.99 40.57 -21.72
C ALA A 34 -31.24 39.23 -21.71
N ALA A 35 -30.13 39.13 -22.43
CA ALA A 35 -29.28 37.94 -22.44
C ALA A 35 -28.70 37.66 -21.04
N THR A 36 -28.20 38.68 -20.34
CA THR A 36 -27.74 38.57 -18.95
C THR A 36 -28.84 38.09 -18.02
N ALA A 37 -30.05 38.64 -18.14
CA ALA A 37 -31.17 38.29 -17.28
C ALA A 37 -31.75 36.89 -17.55
N LEU A 38 -31.43 36.27 -18.68
CA LEU A 38 -31.88 34.92 -19.03
C LEU A 38 -30.78 33.86 -18.85
N TYR A 39 -29.53 34.22 -19.11
CA TYR A 39 -28.42 33.28 -19.25
C TYR A 39 -27.16 33.69 -18.47
N GLY A 40 -27.11 34.91 -17.91
CA GLY A 40 -25.95 35.48 -17.22
C GLY A 40 -25.00 36.24 -18.14
N ALA A 41 -24.27 37.21 -17.58
CA ALA A 41 -23.36 38.10 -18.34
C ALA A 41 -22.14 37.37 -18.92
N ASN A 42 -21.85 36.17 -18.42
CA ASN A 42 -20.75 35.30 -18.85
C ASN A 42 -21.21 34.18 -19.80
N SER A 43 -22.43 34.27 -20.36
CA SER A 43 -22.96 33.23 -21.23
C SER A 43 -22.47 33.34 -22.68
N ALA A 44 -22.50 32.22 -23.39
CA ALA A 44 -22.33 32.20 -24.84
C ALA A 44 -23.43 33.01 -25.54
N GLU A 45 -24.64 33.07 -24.96
CA GLU A 45 -25.75 33.91 -25.41
C GLU A 45 -25.45 35.39 -25.36
N TYR A 46 -24.92 35.88 -24.23
CA TYR A 46 -24.51 37.27 -24.07
C TYR A 46 -23.43 37.65 -25.11
N ALA A 47 -22.40 36.81 -25.27
CA ALA A 47 -21.34 37.06 -26.24
C ALA A 47 -21.85 37.02 -27.69
N ALA A 48 -22.70 36.06 -28.04
CA ALA A 48 -23.26 35.94 -29.39
C ALA A 48 -24.15 37.13 -29.76
N VAL A 49 -24.97 37.62 -28.82
CA VAL A 49 -25.76 38.85 -29.01
C VAL A 49 -24.84 40.05 -29.23
N GLY A 50 -23.83 40.22 -28.37
CA GLY A 50 -22.84 41.30 -28.51
C GLY A 50 -22.11 41.27 -29.85
N ASN A 51 -21.70 40.08 -30.30
CA ASN A 51 -21.01 39.87 -31.57
C ASN A 51 -21.91 40.07 -32.79
N ALA A 52 -23.21 39.76 -32.69
CA ALA A 52 -24.17 40.05 -33.75
C ALA A 52 -24.33 41.57 -33.96
N PHE A 53 -24.38 42.36 -32.87
CA PHE A 53 -24.38 43.83 -32.97
C PHE A 53 -23.03 44.38 -33.44
N ALA A 54 -21.91 43.81 -33.01
CA ALA A 54 -20.58 44.20 -33.50
C ALA A 54 -20.46 43.99 -35.03
N GLY A 55 -21.08 42.93 -35.56
CA GLY A 55 -21.14 42.66 -37.01
C GLY A 55 -21.87 43.72 -37.84
N ILE A 56 -22.70 44.56 -37.21
CA ILE A 56 -23.33 45.73 -37.84
C ILE A 56 -22.69 47.05 -37.34
N ASN A 57 -21.46 46.99 -36.86
CA ASN A 57 -20.66 48.12 -36.36
C ASN A 57 -21.29 48.85 -35.15
N VAL A 58 -22.04 48.12 -34.31
CA VAL A 58 -22.60 48.65 -33.06
C VAL A 58 -21.87 47.99 -31.87
N GLY A 59 -20.91 48.73 -31.30
CA GLY A 59 -20.08 48.27 -30.18
C GLY A 59 -19.02 47.24 -30.57
N GLY A 60 -18.15 46.89 -29.60
CA GLY A 60 -17.07 45.94 -29.81
C GLY A 60 -17.50 44.47 -29.74
N HIS A 61 -16.66 43.60 -30.26
CA HIS A 61 -16.77 42.15 -30.10
C HIS A 61 -16.60 41.75 -28.62
N ILE A 62 -17.37 40.75 -28.20
CA ILE A 62 -17.32 40.17 -26.87
C ILE A 62 -16.73 38.76 -27.03
N ASN A 63 -15.60 38.52 -26.36
CA ASN A 63 -15.05 37.17 -26.31
C ASN A 63 -15.87 36.38 -25.28
N PRO A 64 -16.55 35.28 -25.66
CA PRO A 64 -17.23 34.45 -24.68
C PRO A 64 -16.22 33.88 -23.68
N PRO A 65 -16.60 33.67 -22.41
CA PRO A 65 -15.83 32.81 -21.53
C PRO A 65 -15.64 31.45 -22.18
N ALA A 66 -14.51 30.80 -21.90
CA ALA A 66 -14.27 29.44 -22.33
C ALA A 66 -15.40 28.55 -21.79
N ASP A 67 -16.34 28.19 -22.66
CA ASP A 67 -17.46 27.32 -22.33
C ASP A 67 -16.93 25.89 -22.21
N GLY A 68 -16.97 25.34 -20.99
CA GLY A 68 -16.52 23.98 -20.76
C GLY A 68 -16.47 23.54 -19.31
N VAL A 69 -16.04 22.29 -19.17
CA VAL A 69 -15.81 21.65 -17.87
C VAL A 69 -14.33 21.74 -17.55
N THR A 70 -14.02 22.23 -16.35
CA THR A 70 -12.66 22.22 -15.80
C THR A 70 -12.56 21.08 -14.80
N VAL A 71 -11.55 20.22 -14.97
CA VAL A 71 -11.23 19.14 -14.01
C VAL A 71 -9.90 19.47 -13.37
N THR A 72 -9.88 19.61 -12.05
CA THR A 72 -8.65 19.83 -11.30
C THR A 72 -7.87 18.52 -11.28
N ASN A 73 -6.63 18.54 -11.78
CA ASN A 73 -5.76 17.38 -11.71
C ASN A 73 -5.39 17.10 -10.24
N PRO A 74 -5.66 15.91 -9.70
CA PRO A 74 -5.34 15.57 -8.30
C PRO A 74 -3.84 15.35 -8.06
N GLY A 75 -3.02 15.39 -9.11
CA GLY A 75 -1.61 14.99 -9.06
C GLY A 75 -1.45 13.47 -9.04
N SER A 76 -0.21 13.01 -9.13
CA SER A 76 0.12 11.59 -9.05
C SER A 76 -0.33 10.99 -7.73
N GLN A 77 -0.90 9.78 -7.79
CA GLN A 77 -1.44 9.06 -6.64
C GLN A 77 -0.61 7.82 -6.34
N SER A 78 -0.56 7.45 -5.06
CA SER A 78 0.10 6.23 -4.58
C SER A 78 -0.85 5.43 -3.70
N ALA A 79 -0.82 4.10 -3.82
CA ALA A 79 -1.59 3.19 -2.99
C ALA A 79 -0.78 1.90 -2.73
N THR A 80 -1.30 1.04 -1.85
CA THR A 80 -0.75 -0.29 -1.58
C THR A 80 -1.81 -1.34 -1.86
N VAL A 81 -1.42 -2.47 -2.46
CA VAL A 81 -2.33 -3.61 -2.66
C VAL A 81 -2.97 -4.00 -1.32
N GLY A 82 -4.29 -4.18 -1.32
CA GLY A 82 -5.07 -4.57 -0.13
C GLY A 82 -5.50 -3.42 0.77
N THR A 83 -5.04 -2.18 0.55
CA THR A 83 -5.44 -1.01 1.33
C THR A 83 -6.56 -0.22 0.63
N ALA A 84 -7.63 0.10 1.34
CA ALA A 84 -8.74 0.88 0.79
C ALA A 84 -8.30 2.31 0.40
N VAL A 85 -8.86 2.80 -0.70
CA VAL A 85 -8.61 4.12 -1.30
C VAL A 85 -9.91 4.91 -1.35
N SER A 86 -9.80 6.23 -1.14
CA SER A 86 -10.86 7.21 -1.34
C SER A 86 -10.27 8.52 -1.88
N LEU A 87 -10.57 8.86 -3.14
CA LEU A 87 -10.09 10.07 -3.81
C LEU A 87 -11.25 10.80 -4.48
N GLN A 88 -11.51 12.03 -4.05
CA GLN A 88 -12.54 12.88 -4.63
C GLN A 88 -11.99 13.69 -5.81
N ILE A 89 -12.61 13.57 -6.98
CA ILE A 89 -12.29 14.42 -8.13
C ILE A 89 -13.02 15.75 -8.01
N GLN A 90 -12.27 16.84 -8.17
CA GLN A 90 -12.79 18.20 -8.18
C GLN A 90 -12.98 18.68 -9.62
N ALA A 91 -14.20 19.09 -9.96
CA ALA A 91 -14.52 19.63 -11.27
C ALA A 91 -15.59 20.73 -11.16
N SER A 92 -15.60 21.63 -12.13
CA SER A 92 -16.61 22.68 -12.28
C SER A 92 -17.00 22.84 -13.74
N SER A 93 -18.19 23.38 -14.00
CA SER A 93 -18.63 23.78 -15.34
C SER A 93 -19.16 25.21 -15.30
N THR A 94 -18.98 25.91 -16.41
CA THR A 94 -19.66 27.19 -16.67
C THR A 94 -21.14 26.99 -17.04
N ASN A 95 -21.55 25.77 -17.38
CA ASN A 95 -22.94 25.39 -17.64
C ASN A 95 -23.63 24.92 -16.36
N SER A 96 -24.92 25.24 -16.22
CA SER A 96 -25.73 24.78 -15.09
C SER A 96 -26.19 23.33 -15.28
N GLY A 97 -26.32 22.60 -14.18
CA GLY A 97 -26.79 21.21 -14.17
C GLY A 97 -25.80 20.25 -13.51
N ALA A 98 -26.18 18.98 -13.47
CA ALA A 98 -25.34 17.94 -12.88
C ALA A 98 -24.15 17.60 -13.79
N LEU A 99 -23.05 17.21 -13.16
CA LEU A 99 -21.88 16.64 -13.82
C LEU A 99 -21.97 15.11 -13.79
N SER A 100 -21.44 14.49 -14.83
CA SER A 100 -21.26 13.03 -14.93
C SER A 100 -19.78 12.69 -15.06
N TYR A 101 -19.36 11.64 -14.38
CA TYR A 101 -17.95 11.26 -14.23
C TYR A 101 -17.69 9.89 -14.83
N SER A 102 -16.53 9.74 -15.47
CA SER A 102 -16.01 8.46 -15.94
C SER A 102 -14.50 8.45 -15.81
N ALA A 103 -13.91 7.26 -15.68
CA ALA A 103 -12.47 7.10 -15.57
C ALA A 103 -12.03 5.86 -16.35
N SER A 104 -10.86 5.97 -16.98
CA SER A 104 -10.16 4.86 -17.63
C SER A 104 -8.75 4.72 -17.06
N GLY A 105 -8.20 3.51 -17.14
CA GLY A 105 -6.85 3.23 -16.61
C GLY A 105 -6.74 3.34 -15.08
N LEU A 106 -7.84 3.10 -14.36
CA LEU A 106 -7.79 2.91 -12.90
C LEU A 106 -7.08 1.59 -12.56
N PRO A 107 -6.28 1.54 -11.47
CA PRO A 107 -5.79 0.28 -10.93
C PRO A 107 -6.91 -0.73 -10.69
N ALA A 108 -6.62 -2.02 -10.91
CA ALA A 108 -7.57 -3.10 -10.68
C ALA A 108 -8.09 -3.05 -9.22
N GLY A 109 -9.41 -3.08 -9.05
CA GLY A 109 -10.07 -2.98 -7.75
C GLY A 109 -10.53 -1.56 -7.37
N LEU A 110 -10.21 -0.54 -8.17
CA LEU A 110 -10.77 0.81 -8.03
C LEU A 110 -11.87 1.09 -9.06
N SER A 111 -12.81 1.96 -8.69
CA SER A 111 -13.89 2.44 -9.57
C SER A 111 -14.23 3.90 -9.27
N ILE A 112 -14.86 4.61 -10.22
CA ILE A 112 -15.36 5.97 -10.02
C ILE A 112 -16.89 5.98 -9.97
N SER A 113 -17.46 6.71 -9.00
CA SER A 113 -18.89 7.01 -8.97
C SER A 113 -19.25 8.03 -10.05
N SER A 114 -20.17 7.67 -10.95
CA SER A 114 -20.53 8.50 -12.10
C SER A 114 -21.30 9.77 -11.75
N SER A 115 -21.87 9.88 -10.54
CA SER A 115 -22.64 11.04 -10.08
C SER A 115 -21.88 11.92 -9.10
N THR A 116 -20.89 11.38 -8.39
CA THR A 116 -20.15 12.12 -7.35
C THR A 116 -18.68 12.34 -7.69
N GLY A 117 -18.10 11.61 -8.64
CA GLY A 117 -16.69 11.70 -8.97
C GLY A 117 -15.75 11.10 -7.91
N LEU A 118 -16.29 10.35 -6.95
CA LEU A 118 -15.49 9.65 -5.94
C LEU A 118 -14.86 8.39 -6.55
N ILE A 119 -13.53 8.35 -6.62
CA ILE A 119 -12.76 7.14 -6.91
C ILE A 119 -12.56 6.38 -5.60
N SER A 120 -13.00 5.13 -5.53
CA SER A 120 -12.88 4.30 -4.32
C SER A 120 -12.72 2.81 -4.65
N GLY A 121 -12.26 2.05 -3.65
CA GLY A 121 -12.06 0.60 -3.74
C GLY A 121 -10.77 0.14 -3.07
N THR A 122 -10.37 -1.10 -3.33
CA THR A 122 -9.15 -1.69 -2.79
C THR A 122 -8.32 -2.24 -3.94
N PRO A 123 -7.12 -1.68 -4.23
CA PRO A 123 -6.28 -2.18 -5.31
C PRO A 123 -5.87 -3.64 -5.10
N THR A 124 -5.93 -4.45 -6.15
CA THR A 124 -5.63 -5.90 -6.08
C THR A 124 -4.33 -6.32 -6.74
N ALA A 125 -3.72 -5.44 -7.54
CA ALA A 125 -2.47 -5.72 -8.25
C ALA A 125 -1.51 -4.53 -8.14
N ALA A 126 -0.23 -4.83 -7.94
CA ALA A 126 0.83 -3.84 -7.95
C ALA A 126 1.14 -3.40 -9.39
N GLY A 127 1.60 -2.17 -9.56
CA GLY A 127 1.99 -1.61 -10.85
C GLY A 127 1.63 -0.13 -10.98
N THR A 128 2.09 0.47 -12.07
CA THR A 128 1.79 1.86 -12.40
C THR A 128 0.77 1.91 -13.52
N SER A 129 -0.31 2.67 -13.31
CA SER A 129 -1.36 2.91 -14.29
C SER A 129 -1.39 4.39 -14.67
N SER A 130 -1.77 4.68 -15.93
CA SER A 130 -2.10 6.04 -16.37
C SER A 130 -3.61 6.20 -16.32
N THR A 131 -4.11 6.93 -15.32
CA THR A 131 -5.54 7.15 -15.12
C THR A 131 -5.97 8.44 -15.81
N THR A 132 -7.06 8.38 -16.59
CA THR A 132 -7.70 9.56 -17.16
C THR A 132 -9.14 9.65 -16.66
N VAL A 133 -9.46 10.78 -16.02
CA VAL A 133 -10.83 11.11 -15.62
C VAL A 133 -11.44 12.05 -16.65
N THR A 134 -12.65 11.74 -17.08
CA THR A 134 -13.47 12.58 -17.97
C THR A 134 -14.75 12.97 -17.26
N VAL A 135 -15.01 14.27 -17.21
CA VAL A 135 -16.22 14.86 -16.62
C VAL A 135 -17.02 15.53 -17.71
N THR A 136 -18.31 15.21 -17.81
CA THR A 136 -19.23 15.74 -18.82
C THR A 136 -20.36 16.49 -18.15
N ASP A 137 -20.65 17.71 -18.60
CA ASP A 137 -21.79 18.48 -18.12
C ASP A 137 -23.10 18.17 -18.86
N SER A 138 -24.19 18.77 -18.41
CA SER A 138 -25.54 18.65 -18.96
C SER A 138 -25.67 19.13 -20.42
N ALA A 139 -24.74 19.98 -20.88
CA ALA A 139 -24.68 20.49 -22.25
C ALA A 139 -23.81 19.61 -23.17
N GLY A 140 -23.24 18.53 -22.65
CA GLY A 140 -22.38 17.59 -23.37
C GLY A 140 -20.94 18.07 -23.53
N LYS A 141 -20.51 19.11 -22.80
CA LYS A 141 -19.11 19.54 -22.80
C LYS A 141 -18.31 18.69 -21.83
N THR A 142 -17.05 18.43 -22.21
CA THR A 142 -16.16 17.55 -21.46
C THR A 142 -14.92 18.28 -20.97
N GLY A 143 -14.45 17.87 -19.80
CA GLY A 143 -13.15 18.23 -19.24
C GLY A 143 -12.42 16.97 -18.81
N THR A 144 -11.10 16.97 -18.89
CA THR A 144 -10.29 15.78 -18.57
C THR A 144 -9.09 16.11 -17.71
N ALA A 145 -8.73 15.19 -16.81
CA ALA A 145 -7.46 15.21 -16.11
C ALA A 145 -6.82 13.82 -16.19
N ALA A 146 -5.54 13.78 -16.58
CA ALA A 146 -4.73 12.57 -16.60
C ALA A 146 -3.64 12.63 -15.54
N PHE A 147 -3.44 11.55 -14.81
CA PHE A 147 -2.43 11.44 -13.76
C PHE A 147 -1.95 9.99 -13.60
N SER A 148 -0.76 9.82 -13.05
CA SER A 148 -0.23 8.49 -12.74
C SER A 148 -0.78 7.96 -11.42
N TRP A 149 -1.02 6.65 -11.36
CA TRP A 149 -1.34 5.93 -10.14
C TRP A 149 -0.34 4.80 -9.93
N THR A 150 0.44 4.86 -8.85
CA THR A 150 1.38 3.81 -8.49
C THR A 150 0.80 2.96 -7.36
N VAL A 151 0.62 1.67 -7.60
CA VAL A 151 0.24 0.71 -6.56
C VAL A 151 1.44 -0.14 -6.19
N SER A 152 1.90 0.01 -4.95
CA SER A 152 2.97 -0.80 -4.38
C SER A 152 2.41 -2.17 -3.94
N PRO A 153 3.19 -3.26 -4.06
CA PRO A 153 2.75 -4.56 -3.55
C PRO A 153 2.61 -4.53 -2.03
N THR A 154 1.71 -5.37 -1.51
CA THR A 154 1.63 -5.63 -0.07
C THR A 154 2.95 -6.26 0.36
N GLY A 155 3.68 -5.63 1.27
CA GLY A 155 5.01 -6.11 1.70
C GLY A 155 6.20 -5.62 0.87
N GLY A 156 5.99 -4.74 -0.13
CA GLY A 156 7.00 -4.29 -1.08
C GLY A 156 8.17 -3.44 -0.56
N GLY A 157 8.35 -3.32 0.75
CA GLY A 157 9.49 -2.62 1.36
C GLY A 157 10.59 -3.55 1.88
N CYS A 158 10.41 -4.87 1.81
CA CYS A 158 11.30 -5.82 2.46
C CYS A 158 12.42 -6.24 1.51
N SER A 159 13.64 -5.80 1.77
CA SER A 159 14.84 -6.35 1.13
C SER A 159 15.31 -7.61 1.85
N ALA A 160 16.13 -8.41 1.16
CA ALA A 160 16.88 -9.49 1.79
C ALA A 160 17.75 -8.93 2.93
N THR A 161 17.41 -9.26 4.17
CA THR A 161 18.12 -8.73 5.36
C THR A 161 18.12 -9.78 6.46
N GLN A 162 19.30 -10.05 7.03
CA GLN A 162 19.47 -10.86 8.23
C GLN A 162 19.00 -10.06 9.45
N LEU A 163 18.09 -10.63 10.22
CA LEU A 163 17.54 -9.99 11.41
C LEU A 163 18.20 -10.45 12.72
N LEU A 164 18.89 -11.59 12.73
CA LEU A 164 19.62 -12.05 13.91
C LEU A 164 20.98 -11.36 14.01
N ALA A 165 21.29 -10.83 15.19
CA ALA A 165 22.64 -10.48 15.58
C ALA A 165 23.45 -11.75 15.84
N ASN A 166 24.73 -11.73 15.45
CA ASN A 166 25.68 -12.83 15.64
C ASN A 166 25.11 -14.21 15.23
N PRO A 167 24.67 -14.37 13.96
CA PRO A 167 23.94 -15.57 13.50
C PRO A 167 24.70 -16.89 13.67
N GLY A 168 26.02 -16.88 13.50
CA GLY A 168 26.90 -18.05 13.71
C GLY A 168 27.62 -18.06 15.06
N PHE A 169 27.18 -17.26 16.03
CA PHE A 169 27.72 -17.23 17.41
C PHE A 169 29.20 -16.82 17.57
N GLU A 170 29.94 -16.52 16.50
CA GLU A 170 31.37 -16.17 16.47
C GLU A 170 31.79 -14.96 17.35
N SER A 171 30.83 -14.16 17.81
CA SER A 171 31.05 -13.08 18.79
C SER A 171 30.57 -13.43 20.21
N GLY A 172 30.60 -14.72 20.58
CA GLY A 172 30.14 -15.22 21.87
C GLY A 172 28.66 -14.90 22.12
N ASN A 173 28.32 -14.48 23.34
CA ASN A 173 26.94 -14.11 23.70
C ASN A 173 26.43 -12.79 23.10
N THR A 174 27.21 -12.09 22.26
CA THR A 174 26.78 -10.80 21.71
C THR A 174 25.46 -10.96 20.94
N GLY A 175 24.42 -10.25 21.36
CA GLY A 175 23.07 -10.32 20.76
C GLY A 175 22.21 -11.50 21.23
N TRP A 176 22.77 -12.45 22.00
CA TRP A 176 22.08 -13.63 22.49
C TRP A 176 22.03 -13.67 24.02
N THR A 177 20.87 -14.02 24.57
CA THR A 177 20.73 -14.38 25.98
C THR A 177 20.75 -15.90 26.09
N ALA A 178 21.76 -16.45 26.76
CA ALA A 178 21.95 -17.91 26.88
C ALA A 178 22.29 -18.32 28.31
N SER A 179 21.98 -19.56 28.67
CA SER A 179 22.51 -20.21 29.87
C SER A 179 24.06 -20.22 29.84
N SER A 180 24.69 -20.24 31.01
CA SER A 180 26.15 -20.20 31.11
C SER A 180 26.79 -21.39 30.40
N GLY A 181 27.73 -21.13 29.49
CA GLY A 181 28.45 -22.19 28.76
C GLY A 181 27.77 -22.68 27.48
N VAL A 182 26.53 -22.27 27.21
CA VAL A 182 25.80 -22.71 26.00
C VAL A 182 26.49 -22.23 24.72
N ILE A 183 26.84 -20.95 24.64
CA ILE A 183 27.63 -20.45 23.50
C ILE A 183 29.11 -20.69 23.80
N THR A 184 29.74 -21.58 23.03
CA THR A 184 31.06 -22.13 23.36
C THR A 184 31.89 -22.52 22.15
N THR A 185 33.21 -22.60 22.35
CA THR A 185 34.19 -23.17 21.40
C THR A 185 34.68 -24.56 21.84
N ASP A 186 34.03 -25.20 22.81
CA ASP A 186 34.45 -26.50 23.35
C ASP A 186 34.54 -27.57 22.25
N SER A 187 35.60 -28.39 22.23
CA SER A 187 35.81 -29.36 21.14
C SER A 187 35.05 -30.69 21.31
N GLY A 188 34.28 -30.87 22.38
CA GLY A 188 33.46 -32.06 22.64
C GLY A 188 32.33 -32.27 21.63
N GLN A 189 31.89 -31.18 20.99
CA GLN A 189 30.99 -31.21 19.82
C GLN A 189 31.60 -30.34 18.72
N ALA A 190 31.52 -30.79 17.47
CA ALA A 190 31.98 -29.98 16.34
C ALA A 190 31.02 -28.81 16.09
N SER A 191 31.53 -27.65 15.66
CA SER A 191 30.71 -26.60 15.05
C SER A 191 30.37 -26.96 13.60
N HIS A 192 29.31 -26.37 13.05
CA HIS A 192 28.98 -26.48 11.64
C HIS A 192 29.83 -25.51 10.81
N GLY A 193 29.89 -24.26 11.26
CA GLY A 193 30.72 -23.19 10.71
C GLY A 193 31.64 -22.61 11.78
N GLY A 194 32.67 -21.87 11.37
CA GLY A 194 33.50 -21.10 12.30
C GLY A 194 34.09 -21.92 13.46
N SER A 195 34.11 -21.33 14.66
CA SER A 195 34.65 -21.96 15.89
C SER A 195 33.65 -21.97 17.04
N TYR A 196 32.63 -21.12 17.00
CA TYR A 196 31.58 -21.09 18.01
C TYR A 196 30.38 -21.92 17.59
N LYS A 197 29.56 -22.29 18.56
CA LYS A 197 28.24 -22.90 18.39
C LYS A 197 27.43 -22.68 19.66
N ALA A 198 26.13 -22.92 19.60
CA ALA A 198 25.32 -23.09 20.79
C ALA A 198 25.12 -24.57 21.10
N TRP A 199 25.66 -25.04 22.21
CA TRP A 199 25.50 -26.40 22.71
C TRP A 199 24.61 -26.35 23.95
N LEU A 200 23.41 -26.92 23.83
CA LEU A 200 22.45 -27.06 24.92
C LEU A 200 22.45 -28.50 25.41
N ASP A 201 22.34 -28.67 26.73
CA ASP A 201 22.30 -29.95 27.44
C ASP A 201 23.56 -30.82 27.20
N GLY A 202 23.47 -32.14 27.38
CA GLY A 202 24.59 -33.09 27.20
C GLY A 202 25.31 -33.47 28.49
N TYR A 203 24.64 -33.28 29.64
CA TYR A 203 25.19 -33.51 30.96
C TYR A 203 24.97 -34.94 31.47
N GLY A 204 23.99 -35.67 30.95
CA GLY A 204 23.55 -36.96 31.51
C GLY A 204 22.91 -36.83 32.90
N SER A 205 22.42 -35.64 33.23
CA SER A 205 21.74 -35.32 34.49
C SER A 205 20.71 -34.24 34.23
N SER A 206 19.69 -34.12 35.09
CA SER A 206 18.62 -33.15 34.86
C SER A 206 19.17 -31.73 34.70
N HIS A 207 18.98 -31.19 33.50
CA HIS A 207 19.48 -29.87 33.13
C HIS A 207 18.47 -29.15 32.25
N THR A 208 18.58 -27.82 32.20
CA THR A 208 17.74 -27.01 31.31
C THR A 208 18.56 -25.85 30.81
N ASP A 209 18.90 -25.91 29.52
CA ASP A 209 19.56 -24.83 28.83
C ASP A 209 18.60 -23.98 28.01
N THR A 210 18.93 -22.70 27.93
CA THR A 210 18.18 -21.75 27.11
C THR A 210 19.11 -20.93 26.24
N LEU A 211 18.64 -20.61 25.04
CA LEU A 211 19.26 -19.68 24.11
C LEU A 211 18.15 -18.86 23.47
N SER A 212 18.25 -17.53 23.50
CA SER A 212 17.22 -16.68 22.93
C SER A 212 17.72 -15.34 22.41
N GLN A 213 16.99 -14.81 21.43
CA GLN A 213 17.16 -13.46 20.91
C GLN A 213 15.78 -12.89 20.56
N SER A 214 15.52 -11.64 20.92
CA SER A 214 14.32 -10.92 20.48
C SER A 214 14.56 -10.27 19.13
N VAL A 215 13.62 -10.46 18.21
CA VAL A 215 13.74 -10.00 16.82
C VAL A 215 12.44 -9.38 16.34
N THR A 216 12.53 -8.23 15.67
CA THR A 216 11.40 -7.55 15.04
C THR A 216 11.34 -7.94 13.57
N ILE A 217 10.27 -8.62 13.17
CA ILE A 217 10.00 -8.93 11.77
C ILE A 217 9.22 -7.74 11.19
N PRO A 218 9.71 -7.02 10.16
CA PRO A 218 9.00 -5.88 9.63
C PRO A 218 7.65 -6.28 9.02
N ALA A 219 6.66 -5.39 9.14
CA ALA A 219 5.30 -5.66 8.68
C ALA A 219 5.26 -5.92 7.17
N GLY A 220 4.51 -6.95 6.78
CA GLY A 220 4.33 -7.33 5.37
C GLY A 220 5.52 -8.07 4.74
N CYS A 221 6.62 -8.33 5.46
CA CYS A 221 7.72 -9.13 4.91
C CYS A 221 7.40 -10.62 4.93
N LYS A 222 7.94 -11.34 3.94
CA LYS A 222 8.20 -12.76 4.17
C LYS A 222 9.39 -12.89 5.12
N ALA A 223 9.38 -13.89 5.99
CA ALA A 223 10.46 -14.14 6.93
C ALA A 223 10.76 -15.64 6.99
N THR A 224 12.01 -16.01 6.76
CA THR A 224 12.46 -17.41 6.82
C THR A 224 13.52 -17.59 7.88
N LEU A 225 13.25 -18.43 8.87
CA LEU A 225 14.23 -18.87 9.85
C LEU A 225 14.93 -20.13 9.32
N THR A 226 16.26 -20.15 9.37
CA THR A 226 17.08 -21.34 9.22
C THR A 226 18.07 -21.49 10.36
N PHE A 227 18.50 -22.72 10.61
CA PHE A 227 19.64 -23.05 11.48
C PHE A 227 20.10 -24.48 11.19
N TRP A 228 21.34 -24.78 11.54
CA TRP A 228 21.87 -26.14 11.51
C TRP A 228 21.75 -26.77 12.88
N LEU A 229 21.25 -28.02 12.92
CA LEU A 229 21.07 -28.79 14.14
C LEU A 229 21.78 -30.13 14.04
N HIS A 230 22.66 -30.41 15.00
CA HIS A 230 23.20 -31.72 15.29
C HIS A 230 22.66 -32.19 16.64
N ILE A 231 22.26 -33.46 16.71
CA ILE A 231 21.75 -34.10 17.93
C ILE A 231 22.56 -35.37 18.14
N ASP A 232 23.27 -35.42 19.25
CA ASP A 232 24.03 -36.58 19.71
C ASP A 232 23.42 -37.11 21.00
N SER A 233 23.25 -38.42 21.12
CA SER A 233 22.59 -39.00 22.29
C SER A 233 23.07 -40.41 22.59
N ALA A 234 23.38 -40.61 23.88
CA ALA A 234 23.70 -41.91 24.45
C ALA A 234 22.44 -42.75 24.73
N GLU A 235 21.24 -42.16 24.68
CA GLU A 235 19.99 -42.88 24.82
C GLU A 235 19.82 -43.96 23.76
N THR A 236 19.35 -45.13 24.17
CA THR A 236 19.18 -46.30 23.28
C THR A 236 17.73 -46.60 22.94
N THR A 237 16.78 -45.92 23.59
CA THR A 237 15.36 -46.04 23.28
C THR A 237 15.05 -45.58 21.86
N THR A 238 14.03 -46.19 21.27
CA THR A 238 13.51 -45.82 19.94
C THR A 238 12.10 -45.21 20.01
N SER A 239 11.49 -45.15 21.20
CA SER A 239 10.10 -44.72 21.39
C SER A 239 9.92 -43.60 22.40
N THR A 240 10.83 -43.45 23.35
CA THR A 240 10.67 -42.50 24.45
C THR A 240 11.49 -41.24 24.20
N GLN A 241 10.81 -40.09 24.27
CA GLN A 241 11.43 -38.77 24.17
C GLN A 241 11.77 -38.28 25.57
N TYR A 242 12.96 -38.64 26.06
CA TYR A 242 13.46 -38.25 27.37
C TYR A 242 13.88 -36.78 27.36
N ASP A 243 14.87 -36.48 26.53
CA ASP A 243 15.43 -35.14 26.39
C ASP A 243 14.80 -34.43 25.19
N LYS A 244 14.56 -33.13 25.33
CA LYS A 244 13.86 -32.34 24.31
C LYS A 244 14.46 -30.97 24.09
N LEU A 245 14.63 -30.62 22.82
CA LEU A 245 14.85 -29.25 22.36
C LEU A 245 13.56 -28.69 21.80
N THR A 246 13.01 -27.66 22.43
CA THR A 246 11.83 -26.95 21.90
C THR A 246 12.24 -25.60 21.34
N LEU A 247 11.86 -25.34 20.09
CA LEU A 247 12.04 -24.05 19.42
C LEU A 247 10.73 -23.28 19.38
N THR A 248 10.72 -22.07 19.91
CA THR A 248 9.56 -21.17 19.89
C THR A 248 9.89 -19.82 19.27
N ALA A 249 8.92 -19.20 18.60
CA ALA A 249 8.91 -17.79 18.22
C ALA A 249 7.73 -17.09 18.93
N GLY A 250 8.02 -16.33 19.98
CA GLY A 250 6.99 -15.81 20.88
C GLY A 250 6.26 -16.97 21.58
N SER A 251 4.94 -17.03 21.47
CA SER A 251 4.12 -18.14 22.01
C SER A 251 4.00 -19.34 21.07
N THR A 252 4.47 -19.23 19.82
CA THR A 252 4.31 -20.29 18.82
C THR A 252 5.45 -21.30 18.92
N THR A 253 5.12 -22.58 19.09
CA THR A 253 6.11 -23.67 18.96
C THR A 253 6.32 -23.99 17.49
N LEU A 254 7.55 -23.84 17.01
CA LEU A 254 7.93 -24.14 15.63
C LEU A 254 8.27 -25.62 15.46
N ALA A 255 9.01 -26.19 16.42
CA ALA A 255 9.36 -27.60 16.45
C ALA A 255 9.76 -28.05 17.85
N THR A 256 9.63 -29.36 18.09
CA THR A 256 10.26 -30.07 19.21
C THR A 256 11.08 -31.22 18.63
N TYR A 257 12.35 -31.26 19.01
CA TYR A 257 13.27 -32.35 18.73
C TYR A 257 13.59 -33.08 20.04
N SER A 258 14.11 -34.29 19.95
CA SER A 258 14.43 -35.13 21.10
C SER A 258 15.63 -36.03 20.82
N ASN A 259 16.03 -36.80 21.83
CA ASN A 259 16.98 -37.92 21.72
C ASN A 259 16.64 -38.91 20.58
N LEU A 260 15.37 -39.06 20.21
CA LEU A 260 14.94 -39.90 19.08
C LEU A 260 15.32 -39.35 17.70
N ASN A 261 15.69 -38.06 17.63
CA ASN A 261 16.09 -37.39 16.40
C ASN A 261 17.60 -37.39 16.17
N LYS A 262 18.37 -38.13 16.98
CA LYS A 262 19.83 -38.24 16.82
C LYS A 262 20.22 -38.73 15.43
N ALA A 263 21.22 -38.08 14.86
CA ALA A 263 21.71 -38.38 13.52
C ALA A 263 23.18 -37.97 13.38
N SER A 264 23.88 -38.59 12.43
CA SER A 264 25.27 -38.22 12.13
C SER A 264 25.33 -36.82 11.52
N GLY A 265 26.09 -35.92 12.15
CA GLY A 265 26.35 -34.58 11.65
C GLY A 265 25.15 -33.64 11.72
N TYR A 266 25.30 -32.49 11.05
CA TYR A 266 24.33 -31.41 11.07
C TYR A 266 23.26 -31.56 9.98
N THR A 267 22.04 -31.13 10.31
CA THR A 267 20.93 -31.01 9.35
C THR A 267 20.33 -29.61 9.43
N GLN A 268 20.15 -28.95 8.28
CA GLN A 268 19.52 -27.64 8.23
C GLN A 268 18.01 -27.78 8.49
N LYS A 269 17.47 -26.88 9.30
CA LYS A 269 16.04 -26.72 9.56
C LYS A 269 15.58 -25.38 8.97
N THR A 270 14.33 -25.33 8.50
CA THR A 270 13.77 -24.14 7.85
C THR A 270 12.32 -23.95 8.29
N PHE A 271 11.96 -22.72 8.65
CA PHE A 271 10.61 -22.36 9.09
C PHE A 271 10.16 -21.04 8.46
N ASP A 272 8.92 -20.98 8.00
CA ASP A 272 8.27 -19.75 7.55
C ASP A 272 7.67 -19.00 8.76
N LEU A 273 8.18 -17.80 9.02
CA LEU A 273 7.71 -16.90 10.09
C LEU A 273 6.94 -15.70 9.55
N SER A 274 6.52 -15.72 8.28
CA SER A 274 5.81 -14.60 7.64
C SER A 274 4.49 -14.24 8.34
N SER A 275 3.86 -15.18 9.05
CA SER A 275 2.66 -14.92 9.86
C SER A 275 2.93 -14.02 11.08
N LEU A 276 4.19 -13.86 11.47
CA LEU A 276 4.64 -13.02 12.57
C LEU A 276 5.13 -11.65 12.09
N ALA A 277 4.99 -11.33 10.79
CA ALA A 277 5.37 -10.04 10.24
C ALA A 277 4.64 -8.87 10.93
N GLY A 278 5.40 -7.86 11.32
CA GLY A 278 4.92 -6.69 12.08
C GLY A 278 5.01 -6.85 13.59
N GLN A 279 5.55 -7.97 14.09
CA GLN A 279 5.70 -8.25 15.52
C GLN A 279 7.17 -8.33 15.93
N THR A 280 7.43 -8.03 17.21
CA THR A 280 8.68 -8.38 17.89
C THR A 280 8.46 -9.69 18.64
N VAL A 281 9.23 -10.71 18.32
CA VAL A 281 9.10 -12.06 18.90
C VAL A 281 10.43 -12.52 19.48
N ALA A 282 10.38 -13.23 20.60
CA ALA A 282 11.53 -13.93 21.14
C ALA A 282 11.70 -15.27 20.41
N LEU A 283 12.77 -15.41 19.63
CA LEU A 283 13.22 -16.71 19.15
C LEU A 283 13.94 -17.39 20.30
N LYS A 284 13.43 -18.55 20.76
CA LYS A 284 13.97 -19.27 21.91
C LYS A 284 14.14 -20.74 21.60
N PHE A 285 15.34 -21.25 21.86
CA PHE A 285 15.66 -22.66 22.00
C PHE A 285 15.68 -23.00 23.48
N ASN A 286 14.97 -24.07 23.85
CA ASN A 286 14.85 -24.54 25.23
C ASN A 286 15.18 -26.03 25.27
N GLY A 287 16.38 -26.36 25.71
CA GLY A 287 16.83 -27.71 25.99
C GLY A 287 16.37 -28.14 27.37
N VAL A 288 15.88 -29.37 27.49
CA VAL A 288 15.57 -30.02 28.76
C VAL A 288 16.09 -31.44 28.67
N GLU A 289 17.01 -31.74 29.56
CA GLU A 289 17.58 -33.07 29.75
C GLU A 289 17.00 -33.68 31.03
N ASP A 290 16.65 -34.96 31.00
CA ASP A 290 16.30 -35.68 32.21
C ASP A 290 17.55 -36.28 32.90
N SER A 291 17.36 -37.15 33.88
CA SER A 291 18.49 -37.80 34.57
C SER A 291 18.75 -39.18 33.97
N SER A 292 19.95 -39.41 33.41
CA SER A 292 20.61 -40.73 33.25
C SER A 292 21.66 -40.71 32.13
N LEU A 293 21.22 -40.61 30.87
CA LEU A 293 22.09 -40.62 29.70
C LEU A 293 22.03 -39.27 29.01
N GLN A 294 23.11 -38.92 28.31
CA GLN A 294 23.20 -37.59 27.74
C GLN A 294 22.47 -37.46 26.41
N THR A 295 21.89 -36.28 26.17
CA THR A 295 21.56 -35.81 24.83
C THR A 295 22.02 -34.38 24.63
N SER A 296 22.88 -34.17 23.65
CA SER A 296 23.43 -32.88 23.25
C SER A 296 22.64 -32.32 22.07
N PHE A 297 22.17 -31.08 22.20
CA PHE A 297 21.52 -30.34 21.12
C PHE A 297 22.43 -29.20 20.67
N VAL A 298 23.02 -29.34 19.50
CA VAL A 298 24.03 -28.41 18.99
C VAL A 298 23.45 -27.61 17.82
N VAL A 299 23.21 -26.32 18.07
CA VAL A 299 22.67 -25.35 17.12
C VAL A 299 23.79 -24.46 16.60
N ASP A 300 23.81 -24.25 15.29
CA ASP A 300 24.81 -23.38 14.66
C ASP A 300 24.26 -22.69 13.40
N ASP A 301 24.96 -21.65 12.94
CA ASP A 301 24.68 -20.92 11.69
C ASP A 301 23.19 -20.57 11.52
N THR A 302 22.64 -19.91 12.53
CA THR A 302 21.24 -19.45 12.53
C THR A 302 21.04 -18.30 11.54
N ALA A 303 19.86 -18.15 10.97
CA ALA A 303 19.51 -16.98 10.18
C ALA A 303 18.02 -16.73 10.19
N LEU A 304 17.61 -15.48 10.35
CA LEU A 304 16.24 -15.05 10.09
C LEU A 304 16.28 -13.98 9.01
N THR A 305 15.94 -14.35 7.78
CA THR A 305 16.03 -13.47 6.62
C THR A 305 14.66 -13.01 6.14
N THR A 306 14.54 -11.71 5.84
CA THR A 306 13.35 -11.14 5.21
C THR A 306 13.43 -11.20 3.68
N SER A 307 12.29 -11.15 3.00
CA SER A 307 12.20 -10.93 1.54
C SER A 307 10.82 -10.40 1.14
#